data_AF-A0A2N5Z7J0-F1
#
_entry.id   AF-A0A2N5Z7J0-F1
#
_cell.length_a   1.000
_cell.length_b   1.000
_cell.length_c   1.000
_cell.angle_alpha   90.00
_cell.angle_beta   90.00
_cell.angle_gamma   90.00
#
_symmetry.space_group_name_H-M   'P 1'
#
loop_
_entity.id
_entity.type
_entity.pdbx_description
1 polymer ?
#
loop_
_entity_poly.entity_id
_entity_poly.type
_entity_poly.pdbx_seq_one_letter_code
_entity_poly.pdbx_strand_id
1 'polypeptide(L)' 'KYYDEHFNLHDEWFEGMAARVIQHEYDHTEGIMFTDKVAPIKKRLLKGKLQGISKGKFKVEYRVKLPK' A
#
# COMPACT_ATOMS: atom_id res chain seq x y z
N LYS A 1 -13.71 13.00 6.26
CA LYS A 1 -13.65 13.40 7.68
C LYS A 1 -12.48 12.74 8.37
N TYR A 2 -11.58 13.53 8.95
CA TYR A 2 -10.46 13.04 9.76
C TYR A 2 -10.16 14.08 10.85
N TYR A 3 -9.39 13.69 11.86
CA TYR A 3 -8.84 14.61 12.85
C TYR A 3 -7.36 14.81 12.58
N ASP A 4 -6.88 16.05 12.71
CA ASP A 4 -5.45 16.35 12.67
C ASP A 4 -4.76 16.06 14.03
N GLU A 5 -3.46 16.34 14.11
CA GLU A 5 -2.64 16.16 15.31
C GLU A 5 -3.11 17.00 16.52
N HIS A 6 -3.93 18.02 16.28
CA HIS A 6 -4.48 18.91 17.29
C HIS A 6 -5.96 18.63 17.58
N PHE A 7 -6.49 17.51 17.08
CA PHE A 7 -7.89 17.12 17.23
C PHE A 7 -8.90 18.08 16.59
N ASN A 8 -8.49 18.86 15.58
CA ASN A 8 -9.43 19.62 14.77
C ASN A 8 -10.05 18.69 13.73
N LEU A 9 -11.37 18.79 13.56
CA LEU A 9 -12.10 18.02 12.57
C LEU A 9 -11.97 18.67 11.19
N HIS A 10 -11.51 17.88 10.22
CA HIS A 10 -11.42 18.26 8.82
C HIS A 10 -12.43 17.49 7.98
N ASP A 11 -13.23 18.19 7.18
CA ASP A 11 -14.18 17.63 6.23
C ASP A 11 -13.96 18.24 4.84
N GLU A 12 -12.96 17.68 4.14
CA GLU A 12 -12.45 18.20 2.87
C GLU A 12 -12.59 17.17 1.76
N TRP A 13 -12.70 17.66 0.53
CA TRP A 13 -12.74 16.83 -0.68
C TRP A 13 -11.37 16.81 -1.34
N PHE A 14 -10.88 15.60 -1.62
CA PHE A 14 -9.60 15.39 -2.29
C PHE A 14 -9.83 14.70 -3.63
N GLU A 15 -8.98 15.04 -4.60
CA GLU A 15 -9.02 14.46 -5.94
C GLU A 15 -7.64 13.97 -6.38
N GLY A 16 -7.61 13.26 -7.50
CA GLY A 16 -6.37 12.81 -8.15
C GLY A 16 -5.50 11.93 -7.24
N MET A 17 -4.22 12.27 -7.14
CA MET A 17 -3.26 11.45 -6.41
C MET A 17 -3.48 11.50 -4.90
N ALA A 18 -3.84 12.66 -4.34
CA ALA A 18 -4.10 12.81 -2.91
C ALA A 18 -5.23 11.88 -2.46
N ALA A 19 -6.34 11.85 -3.22
CA ALA A 19 -7.46 10.96 -2.95
C ALA A 19 -7.04 9.47 -2.95
N ARG A 20 -6.16 9.06 -3.87
CA ARG A 20 -5.67 7.68 -3.94
C ARG A 20 -4.76 7.32 -2.77
N VAL A 21 -3.85 8.21 -2.36
CA VAL A 21 -2.99 7.97 -1.20
C VAL A 21 -3.85 7.85 0.06
N ILE A 22 -4.78 8.78 0.28
CA ILE A 22 -5.67 8.75 1.45
C ILE A 22 -6.46 7.43 1.51
N GLN A 23 -7.04 6.99 0.39
CA GLN A 23 -7.74 5.70 0.32
C GLN A 23 -6.80 4.51 0.60
N HIS A 24 -5.56 4.54 0.11
CA HIS A 24 -4.59 3.49 0.34
C HIS A 24 -4.21 3.37 1.82
N GLU A 25 -3.95 4.50 2.48
CA GLU A 25 -3.61 4.50 3.91
C GLU A 25 -4.83 4.09 4.76
N TYR A 26 -6.03 4.51 4.38
CA TYR A 26 -7.26 4.07 5.03
C TYR A 26 -7.48 2.56 4.89
N ASP A 27 -7.22 1.98 3.71
CA ASP A 27 -7.33 0.52 3.53
C ASP A 27 -6.42 -0.26 4.50
N HIS A 28 -5.22 0.27 4.80
CA HIS A 28 -4.30 -0.36 5.75
C HIS A 28 -4.86 -0.37 7.18
N THR A 29 -5.66 0.62 7.59
CA THR A 29 -6.29 0.61 8.93
C THR A 29 -7.32 -0.51 9.07
N GLU A 30 -7.90 -0.94 7.95
CA GLU A 30 -8.83 -2.07 7.86
C GLU A 30 -8.12 -3.40 7.52
N GLY A 31 -6.79 -3.41 7.39
CA GLY A 31 -6.00 -4.58 7.01
C GLY A 31 -6.17 -5.01 5.55
N ILE A 32 -6.67 -4.13 4.69
CA ILE A 32 -6.87 -4.38 3.26
C ILE A 32 -5.62 -3.95 2.50
N MET A 33 -5.01 -4.87 1.75
CA MET A 33 -3.89 -4.52 0.88
C MET A 33 -4.38 -4.21 -0.53
N PHE A 34 -3.63 -3.39 -1.27
CA PHE A 34 -3.98 -3.10 -2.69
C PHE A 34 -4.07 -4.39 -3.54
N THR A 35 -3.34 -5.45 -3.15
CA THR A 35 -3.38 -6.76 -3.80
C THR A 35 -4.70 -7.50 -3.62
N ASP A 36 -5.54 -7.08 -2.67
CA ASP A 36 -6.87 -7.64 -2.47
C ASP A 36 -7.91 -6.98 -3.37
N LYS A 37 -7.64 -5.75 -3.84
CA LYS A 37 -8.50 -5.01 -4.77
C LYS A 37 -8.22 -5.29 -6.26
N VAL A 38 -7.18 -6.06 -6.59
CA VAL A 38 -6.89 -6.42 -7.99
C VAL A 38 -7.62 -7.68 -8.44
N ALA A 39 -7.95 -7.77 -9.72
CA ALA A 39 -8.58 -8.95 -10.31
C ALA A 39 -7.77 -10.25 -10.03
N PRO A 40 -8.42 -11.42 -9.88
CA PRO A 40 -7.76 -12.67 -9.50
C PRO A 40 -6.57 -13.07 -10.38
N ILE A 41 -6.68 -12.83 -11.68
CA ILE A 41 -5.59 -13.10 -12.65
C ILE A 41 -4.36 -12.24 -12.33
N LYS A 42 -4.57 -10.94 -12.07
CA LYS A 42 -3.50 -10.00 -11.75
C LYS A 42 -2.85 -10.33 -10.40
N LYS A 43 -3.65 -10.72 -9.40
CA LYS A 43 -3.16 -11.21 -8.10
C LYS A 43 -2.23 -12.42 -8.28
N ARG A 44 -2.59 -13.37 -9.15
CA ARG A 44 -1.76 -14.55 -9.45
C ARG A 44 -0.42 -14.17 -10.09
N LEU A 45 -0.42 -13.22 -11.04
CA LEU A 45 0.80 -12.74 -11.69
C LEU A 45 1.73 -11.99 -10.71
N LEU A 46 1.16 -11.20 -9.81
CA LEU A 46 1.92 -10.45 -8.79
C LEU A 46 2.54 -11.39 -7.73
N LYS A 47 1.87 -12.50 -7.39
CA LYS A 47 2.35 -13.45 -6.39
C LYS A 47 3.79 -13.91 -6.63
N GLY A 48 4.14 -14.27 -7.87
CA GLY A 48 5.50 -14.71 -8.21
C GLY A 48 6.55 -13.60 -8.02
N LYS A 49 6.22 -12.37 -8.43
CA LYS A 49 7.09 -11.21 -8.24
C LYS A 49 7.30 -10.88 -6.76
N LEU A 50 6.22 -10.84 -5.98
CA LEU A 50 6.26 -10.56 -4.54
C LEU A 50 7.05 -11.62 -3.77
N GLN A 51 6.88 -12.90 -4.11
CA GLN A 51 7.68 -13.99 -3.53
C GLN A 51 9.16 -13.89 -3.90
N GLY A 52 9.48 -13.47 -5.13
CA GLY A 52 10.84 -13.18 -5.55
C GLY A 52 11.46 -12.08 -4.68
N ILE A 53 10.72 -10.98 -4.49
CA ILE A 53 11.16 -9.85 -3.67
C ILE A 53 11.42 -10.29 -2.22
N SER A 54 10.47 -11.01 -1.62
CA SER A 54 10.62 -11.52 -0.24
C SER A 54 11.84 -12.43 -0.06
N LYS A 55 12.28 -13.14 -1.12
CA LYS A 55 13.46 -14.02 -1.11
C LYS A 55 14.75 -13.32 -1.50
N GLY A 56 14.75 -12.00 -1.69
CA GLY A 56 15.94 -11.25 -2.12
C GLY A 56 16.25 -11.34 -3.62
N LYS A 57 15.32 -11.83 -4.45
CA LYS A 57 15.50 -11.89 -5.91
C LYS A 57 15.21 -10.55 -6.56
N PHE A 58 16.00 -9.54 -6.22
CA PHE A 58 15.96 -8.21 -6.82
C PHE A 58 17.38 -7.61 -6.85
N LYS A 59 17.60 -6.66 -7.76
CA LYS A 59 18.86 -5.92 -7.86
C LYS A 59 18.60 -4.48 -7.43
N VAL A 60 19.26 -4.03 -6.37
CA VAL A 60 19.23 -2.66 -5.87
C VAL A 60 20.62 -2.25 -5.42
N GLU A 61 20.90 -0.95 -5.45
CA GLU A 61 22.22 -0.39 -5.09
C GLU A 61 22.39 -0.17 -3.58
N TYR A 62 21.28 -0.19 -2.83
CA TYR A 62 21.26 0.07 -1.39
C TYR A 62 21.24 -1.24 -0.58
N ARG A 63 21.70 -1.16 0.67
CA ARG A 63 21.69 -2.30 1.61
C ARG A 63 20.25 -2.65 1.99
N VAL A 64 19.91 -3.94 1.92
CA VAL A 64 18.59 -4.44 2.30
C VAL A 64 18.70 -5.51 3.37
N LYS A 65 17.79 -5.49 4.34
CA LYS A 65 17.59 -6.56 5.31
C LYS A 65 16.38 -7.39 4.89
N LEU A 66 16.59 -8.66 4.63
CA LEU A 66 15.50 -9.58 4.32
C LEU A 66 14.80 -10.04 5.61
N PRO A 67 13.47 -10.26 5.57
CA PRO A 67 12.77 -10.94 6.66
C PRO A 67 13.31 -12.38 6.83
N LYS A 68 13.41 -12.84 8.08
CA LYS A 68 13.80 -14.23 8.40
C LYS A 68 12.66 -15.21 8.07
#